data_AF-A0A382A767-F1
#
_entry.id   AF-A0A382A767-F1
#
_cell.length_a   1.000
_cell.length_b   1.000
_cell.length_c   1.000
_cell.angle_alpha   90.00
_cell.angle_beta   90.00
_cell.angle_gamma   90.00
#
_symmetry.space_group_name_H-M   'P 1'
#
loop_
_entity.id
_entity.type
_entity.pdbx_description
1 polymer ?
#
loop_
_entity_poly.entity_id
_entity_poly.type
_entity_poly.pdbx_seq_one_letter_code
_entity_poly.pdbx_strand_id
1 'polypeptide(L)' 'MISVIIPVFNEIGSLPELMDQLRKALHIYKKWEILFVDDGSTDGSTEFLNDLSRKDENVTLIQFHRNY' A
#
# COMPACT_ATOMS: atom_id res chain seq x y z
N MET A 1 -16.42 -2.21 8.52
CA MET A 1 -15.12 -2.58 7.90
C MET A 1 -14.87 -1.57 6.80
N ILE A 2 -13.66 -1.04 6.71
CA ILE A 2 -13.26 -0.09 5.66
C ILE A 2 -12.17 -0.74 4.82
N SER A 3 -12.29 -0.60 3.50
CA SER A 3 -11.26 -1.02 2.55
C SER A 3 -10.80 0.21 1.78
N VAL A 4 -9.50 0.47 1.79
CA VAL A 4 -8.89 1.60 1.08
C VAL A 4 -8.04 1.04 -0.04
N ILE A 5 -8.32 1.43 -1.28
CA ILE A 5 -7.58 0.99 -2.46
C ILE A 5 -6.79 2.17 -3.00
N ILE A 6 -5.48 1.99 -3.15
CA ILE A 6 -4.54 3.06 -3.51
C ILE A 6 -3.70 2.60 -4.70
N PRO A 7 -3.87 3.18 -5.90
CA PRO A 7 -2.96 2.96 -7.01
C PRO A 7 -1.62 3.65 -6.72
N VAL A 8 -0.52 2.99 -7.06
CA VAL A 8 0.84 3.46 -6.83
C VAL A 8 1.65 3.31 -8.11
N PHE A 9 2.40 4.36 -8.43
CA PHE A 9 3.39 4.35 -9.51
C PHE A 9 4.49 5.36 -9.21
N ASN A 10 5.68 4.89 -8.86
CA ASN A 10 6.87 5.69 -8.56
C ASN A 10 6.67 6.78 -7.47
N GLU A 11 6.23 6.36 -6.29
CA GLU A 11 5.87 7.24 -5.16
C GLU A 11 6.65 6.92 -3.86
N ILE A 12 7.88 6.37 -3.95
CA ILE A 12 8.62 5.92 -2.76
C ILE A 12 8.83 7.02 -1.70
N GLY A 13 8.95 8.28 -2.13
CA GLY A 13 9.15 9.42 -1.24
C GLY A 13 7.93 9.76 -0.38
N SER A 14 6.72 9.42 -0.83
CA SER A 14 5.46 9.79 -0.15
C SER A 14 4.84 8.62 0.62
N LEU A 15 5.13 7.37 0.22
CA LEU A 15 4.55 6.16 0.81
C LEU A 15 4.73 6.03 2.34
N PRO A 16 5.90 6.32 2.96
CA PRO A 16 6.04 6.20 4.40
C PRO A 16 5.14 7.15 5.18
N GLU A 17 5.02 8.41 4.73
CA GLU A 17 4.17 9.41 5.37
C GLU A 17 2.68 9.07 5.16
N LEU A 18 2.30 8.66 3.95
CA LEU A 18 0.94 8.21 3.65
C LEU A 18 0.52 7.08 4.59
N MET A 19 1.40 6.10 4.83
CA MET A 19 1.11 4.99 5.73
C MET A 19 0.89 5.42 7.17
N ASP A 20 1.69 6.35 7.69
CA ASP A 20 1.50 6.88 9.05
C ASP A 20 0.16 7.61 9.18
N GLN A 21 -0.20 8.44 8.19
CA GLN A 21 -1.47 9.15 8.16
C GLN A 21 -2.67 8.20 8.06
N LEU A 22 -2.60 7.17 7.19
CA LEU A 22 -3.65 6.18 7.03
C LEU A 22 -3.86 5.37 8.32
N ARG A 23 -2.78 4.94 8.99
CA ARG A 23 -2.88 4.22 10.28
C ARG A 23 -3.59 5.08 11.33
N LYS A 24 -3.24 6.36 11.44
CA LYS A 24 -3.86 7.30 12.39
C LYS A 24 -5.35 7.49 12.08
N ALA A 25 -5.69 7.69 10.80
CA ALA A 25 -7.07 7.87 10.38
C ALA A 25 -7.92 6.60 10.57
N LEU A 26 -7.34 5.43 10.30
CA LEU A 26 -8.05 4.15 10.32
C LEU A 26 -8.13 3.51 11.72
N HIS A 27 -7.32 3.97 12.68
CA HIS A 27 -7.24 3.42 14.04
C HIS A 27 -8.61 3.38 14.77
N ILE A 28 -9.51 4.31 14.46
CA ILE A 28 -10.85 4.36 15.08
C ILE A 28 -11.78 3.22 14.61
N TYR A 29 -11.44 2.54 13.52
CA TYR A 29 -12.26 1.46 12.97
C TYR A 29 -11.77 0.10 13.46
N LYS A 30 -12.71 -0.72 13.95
CA LYS A 30 -12.44 -2.07 14.47
C LYS A 30 -11.83 -3.03 13.42
N LYS A 31 -12.10 -2.81 12.13
CA LYS A 31 -11.59 -3.62 11.01
C LYS A 31 -11.36 -2.72 9.80
N TRP A 32 -10.15 -2.73 9.27
CA TRP A 32 -9.79 -2.02 8.06
C TRP A 32 -8.73 -2.80 7.28
N GLU A 33 -8.62 -2.53 5.99
CA GLU A 33 -7.56 -3.03 5.12
C GLU A 33 -7.13 -1.93 4.14
N ILE A 34 -5.88 -2.00 3.70
CA ILE A 34 -5.32 -1.16 2.64
C ILE A 34 -4.79 -2.07 1.55
N LEU A 35 -5.27 -1.84 0.33
CA LEU A 35 -4.85 -2.54 -0.87
C LEU A 35 -4.08 -1.58 -1.76
N PHE A 36 -2.77 -1.78 -1.86
CA PHE A 36 -1.95 -1.08 -2.81
C PHE A 36 -1.96 -1.80 -4.15
N VAL A 37 -2.16 -1.04 -5.22
CA VAL A 37 -2.15 -1.55 -6.59
C VAL A 37 -0.99 -0.89 -7.32
N ASP A 38 0.11 -1.63 -7.46
CA ASP A 38 1.32 -1.14 -8.13
C ASP A 38 1.30 -1.51 -9.62
N ASP A 39 1.42 -0.51 -10.49
CA ASP A 39 1.43 -0.67 -11.96
C ASP A 39 2.86 -0.64 -12.53
N GLY A 40 3.79 -1.33 -11.86
CA GLY A 40 5.16 -1.49 -12.32
C GLY A 40 6.08 -0.33 -11.96
N SER A 41 6.08 0.08 -10.69
CA SER A 41 7.06 1.07 -10.20
C SER A 41 8.49 0.55 -10.34
N THR A 42 9.44 1.47 -10.52
CA THR A 42 10.87 1.19 -10.71
C THR A 42 11.77 1.98 -9.76
N ASP A 43 11.17 2.76 -8.86
CA ASP A 43 11.86 3.67 -7.92
C ASP A 43 12.06 3.08 -6.51
N GLY A 44 11.66 1.83 -6.28
CA GLY A 44 11.65 1.20 -4.95
C GLY A 44 10.27 1.12 -4.28
N SER A 45 9.22 1.71 -4.88
CA SER A 45 7.86 1.69 -4.32
C SER A 45 7.33 0.27 -4.12
N THR A 46 7.54 -0.60 -5.09
CA THR A 46 7.07 -1.99 -5.05
C THR A 46 7.76 -2.79 -3.95
N GLU A 47 9.08 -2.64 -3.81
CA GLU A 47 9.89 -3.29 -2.79
C GLU A 47 9.47 -2.84 -1.39
N PHE A 48 9.26 -1.54 -1.21
CA PHE A 48 8.77 -0.98 0.04
C PHE A 48 7.40 -1.55 0.43
N LEU A 49 6.45 -1.57 -0.51
CA LEU A 49 5.10 -2.07 -0.27
C LEU A 49 5.06 -3.59 -0.03
N ASN A 50 5.95 -4.34 -0.68
CA ASN A 50 6.09 -5.79 -0.47
C ASN A 50 6.69 -6.13 0.90
N ASP A 51 7.66 -5.35 1.38
CA ASP A 51 8.16 -5.49 2.76
C ASP A 51 7.09 -5.12 3.78
N LEU A 52 6.32 -4.06 3.51
CA LEU A 52 5.25 -3.61 4.37
C LEU A 52 4.11 -4.63 4.48
N SER A 53 3.66 -5.22 3.38
CA SER A 53 2.58 -6.23 3.36
C SER A 53 2.96 -7.53 4.09
N ARG A 54 4.27 -7.83 4.20
CA ARG A 54 4.76 -8.96 5.00
C ARG A 54 4.75 -8.68 6.50
N LYS A 55 4.81 -7.41 6.89
CA LYS A 55 4.89 -6.95 8.29
C LYS A 55 3.54 -6.55 8.87
N ASP A 56 2.56 -6.22 8.04
CA ASP A 56 1.24 -5.78 8.46
C ASP A 56 0.14 -6.55 7.72
N GLU A 57 -0.64 -7.33 8.48
CA GLU A 57 -1.76 -8.14 7.97
C GLU A 57 -2.89 -7.30 7.36
N ASN A 58 -2.98 -6.00 7.69
CA ASN A 58 -3.98 -5.10 7.14
C ASN A 58 -3.52 -4.47 5.82
N VAL A 59 -2.31 -4.77 5.35
CA VAL A 59 -1.75 -4.21 4.11
C VAL A 59 -1.55 -5.32 3.10
N THR A 60 -2.17 -5.18 1.94
CA THR A 60 -1.99 -6.09 0.81
C THR A 60 -1.44 -5.32 -0.38
N LEU A 61 -0.50 -5.94 -1.11
CA LEU A 61 0.02 -5.42 -2.36
C LEU A 61 -0.47 -6.30 -3.52
N ILE A 62 -1.07 -5.69 -4.53
CA ILE A 62 -1.32 -6.27 -5.85
C ILE A 62 -0.35 -5.59 -6.80
N GLN A 63 0.50 -6.39 -7.45
CA GLN A 63 1.42 -5.90 -8.47
C GLN A 63 0.96 -6.35 -9.84
N PHE A 64 0.73 -5.41 -10.75
CA PHE A 64 0.49 -5.72 -12.15
C PHE A 64 1.83 -5.81 -12.89
N HIS A 65 2.22 -7.03 -13.26
CA HIS A 65 3.20 -7.22 -14.32
C HIS A 65 2.45 -7.24 -15.66
N ARG A 66 2.52 -6.18 -16.47
CA ARG A 66 2.14 -6.26 -17.91
C ARG A 66 3.10 -7.25 -18.60
N ASN A 67 2.67 -8.14 -19.49
CA ASN A 67 1.77 -7.95 -20.63
C ASN A 67 0.85 -9.18 -20.88
N TYR A 68 -0.40 -8.91 -21.29
CA TYR A 68 -1.14 -9.78 -22.22
C TYR A 68 -1.07 -9.16 -23.61
#